data_AF-A0A5K0V995-F1
#
_entry.id   AF-A0A5K0V995-F1
#
_cell.length_a   1.000
_cell.length_b   1.000
_cell.length_c   1.000
_cell.angle_alpha   90.00
_cell.angle_beta   90.00
_cell.angle_gamma   90.00
#
_symmetry.space_group_name_H-M   'P 1'
#
loop_
_entity.id
_entity.type
_entity.pdbx_description
1 polymer ?
#
loop_
_entity_poly.entity_id
_entity_poly.type
_entity_poly.pdbx_seq_one_letter_code
_entity_poly.pdbx_strand_id
1 'polypeptide(L)'
;YQRKLFTYVVLVSLCAGCDEPGAVCDDPRFIGGDGITFYFHGKKDKDFCLVSDTNLHINGHFIGKRGDGMNRDFTWVQSIGILFDEHRLFIGAKK
;
A
#
# COMPACT_ATOMS: atom_id res chain seq x y z
N TYR A 1 -23.95 4.84 7.73
CA TYR A 1 -22.87 4.34 8.61
C TYR A 1 -21.56 4.37 7.82
N GLN A 2 -21.09 5.56 7.47
CA GLN A 2 -19.86 5.77 6.69
C GLN A 2 -18.71 5.85 7.71
N ARG A 3 -18.00 4.74 7.90
CA ARG A 3 -16.90 4.66 8.87
C ARG A 3 -15.71 5.42 8.31
N LYS A 4 -15.29 6.44 9.06
CA LYS A 4 -13.98 7.11 9.10
C LYS A 4 -13.07 6.86 7.89
N LEU A 5 -12.92 7.91 7.08
CA LEU A 5 -11.83 8.07 6.14
C LEU A 5 -10.50 7.89 6.90
N PHE A 6 -9.73 6.90 6.50
CA PHE A 6 -8.31 6.85 6.83
C PHE A 6 -7.58 7.40 5.61
N THR A 7 -7.18 8.67 5.67
CA THR A 7 -6.25 9.21 4.69
C THR A 7 -4.91 8.55 4.93
N TYR A 8 -4.52 7.56 4.12
CA TYR A 8 -3.16 7.01 4.15
C TYR A 8 -2.30 7.74 3.14
N VAL A 9 -1.21 8.33 3.63
CA VAL A 9 -0.14 8.81 2.75
C VAL A 9 0.78 7.62 2.51
N VAL A 10 0.69 7.00 1.34
CA VAL A 10 1.66 5.99 0.92
C VAL A 10 2.92 6.72 0.46
N LEU A 11 3.85 6.97 1.38
CA LEU A 11 5.20 7.37 1.02
C LEU A 11 5.91 6.16 0.43
N VAL A 12 5.87 6.01 -0.89
CA VAL A 12 6.69 5.03 -1.59
C VAL A 12 8.09 5.64 -1.77
N SER A 13 9.00 5.35 -0.85
CA SER A 13 10.41 5.64 -1.04
C SER A 13 11.04 4.51 -1.84
N LEU A 14 11.60 4.82 -3.02
CA LEU A 14 12.52 3.94 -3.74
C LEU A 14 13.86 3.93 -2.99
N CYS A 15 13.86 3.44 -1.74
CA CYS A 15 15.03 3.46 -0.88
C CYS A 15 15.93 2.25 -1.14
N ALA A 16 17.25 2.43 -0.96
CA ALA A 16 18.25 1.38 -1.13
C ALA A 16 18.26 0.34 0.01
N GLY A 17 17.56 0.61 1.12
CA GLY A 17 17.48 -0.25 2.30
C GLY A 17 16.06 -0.39 2.84
N CYS A 18 15.74 -1.56 3.38
CA CYS A 18 14.42 -1.92 3.88
C CYS A 18 14.07 -1.33 5.25
N ASP A 19 15.08 -0.83 5.97
CA ASP A 19 14.93 -0.30 7.33
C ASP A 19 14.68 1.22 7.39
N GLU A 20 14.72 1.90 6.23
CA GLU A 20 14.58 3.36 6.15
C GLU A 20 13.11 3.83 6.10
N PRO A 21 12.82 5.08 6.52
CA PRO A 21 11.48 5.66 6.42
C PRO A 21 10.93 5.64 4.98
N GLY A 22 9.72 5.12 4.80
CA GLY A 22 9.07 5.00 3.50
C GLY A 22 9.52 3.80 2.65
N ALA A 23 10.43 2.95 3.15
CA ALA A 23 10.75 1.70 2.48
C ALA A 23 9.55 0.74 2.50
N VAL A 24 9.24 0.16 1.34
CA VAL A 24 8.14 -0.80 1.14
C VAL A 24 8.74 -2.20 0.88
N CYS A 25 9.53 -2.67 1.83
CA CYS A 25 10.00 -4.06 1.86
C CYS A 25 9.11 -4.89 2.79
N ASP A 26 9.00 -6.19 2.52
CA ASP A 26 8.26 -7.13 3.35
C ASP A 26 6.78 -6.75 3.53
N ASP A 27 6.26 -6.73 4.76
CA ASP A 27 4.90 -6.29 5.04
C ASP A 27 4.86 -4.75 5.08
N PRO A 28 3.91 -4.09 4.38
CA PRO A 28 3.92 -2.65 4.25
C PRO A 28 3.58 -2.01 5.60
N ARG A 29 4.30 -0.93 5.91
CA ARG A 29 3.98 -0.05 7.03
C ARG A 29 3.25 1.16 6.50
N PHE A 30 2.14 1.50 7.12
CA PHE A 30 1.36 2.67 6.76
C PHE A 30 1.31 3.62 7.94
N ILE A 31 1.34 4.91 7.62
CA ILE A 31 1.14 5.99 8.57
C ILE A 31 -0.20 6.64 8.21
N GLY A 32 -1.14 6.61 9.14
CA GLY A 32 -2.42 7.30 8.98
C GLY A 32 -2.23 8.81 8.99
N GLY A 33 -3.21 9.55 8.49
CA GLY A 33 -3.23 11.01 8.58
C GLY A 33 -3.22 11.56 10.02
N ASP A 34 -3.48 10.70 11.00
CA ASP A 34 -3.34 10.96 12.45
C ASP A 34 -1.92 10.72 12.98
N GLY A 35 -0.98 10.33 12.12
CA GLY A 35 0.41 10.03 12.48
C GLY A 35 0.63 8.63 13.09
N ILE A 36 -0.42 7.81 13.22
CA ILE A 36 -0.29 6.47 13.79
C ILE A 36 0.28 5.51 12.74
N THR A 37 1.33 4.78 13.12
CA THR A 37 1.92 3.73 12.29
C THR A 37 1.26 2.39 12.56
N PHE A 38 0.94 1.64 11.52
CA PHE A 38 0.47 0.26 11.64
C PHE A 38 1.11 -0.65 10.60
N TYR A 39 1.28 -1.92 10.98
CA TYR A 39 1.80 -2.98 10.14
C TYR A 39 0.64 -3.64 9.41
N PHE A 40 0.75 -3.75 8.10
CA PHE A 40 -0.28 -4.34 7.27
C PHE A 40 0.15 -5.71 6.75
N HIS A 41 -0.60 -6.73 7.15
CA HIS A 41 -0.48 -8.06 6.57
C HIS A 41 -1.80 -8.42 5.89
N GLY A 42 -1.95 -7.92 4.67
CA GLY A 42 -3.16 -8.09 3.89
C GLY A 42 -3.31 -9.50 3.32
N LYS A 43 -4.52 -9.83 2.88
CA LYS A 43 -4.73 -11.01 2.04
C LYS A 43 -4.01 -10.81 0.71
N LYS A 44 -3.15 -11.76 0.32
CA LYS A 44 -2.47 -11.72 -0.98
C LYS A 44 -3.41 -11.75 -2.18
N ASP A 45 -2.94 -11.17 -3.28
CA ASP A 45 -3.61 -11.07 -4.58
C ASP A 45 -4.97 -10.39 -4.45
N LYS A 46 -4.98 -9.28 -3.70
CA LYS A 46 -6.17 -8.47 -3.44
C LYS A 46 -5.89 -6.99 -3.52
N ASP A 47 -6.94 -6.28 -3.91
CA ASP A 47 -7.00 -4.83 -3.89
C ASP A 47 -7.53 -4.35 -2.55
N PHE A 48 -6.89 -3.34 -1.99
CA PHE A 48 -7.33 -2.66 -0.80
C PHE A 48 -7.49 -1.18 -1.10
N CYS A 49 -8.58 -0.62 -0.57
CA CYS A 49 -8.76 0.82 -0.56
C CYS A 49 -7.81 1.40 0.49
N LEU A 50 -6.92 2.26 0.03
CA LEU A 50 -6.05 3.05 0.89
C LEU A 50 -6.81 4.35 1.17
N VAL A 51 -6.84 5.29 0.25
CA VAL A 51 -7.57 6.55 0.46
C VAL A 51 -8.94 6.46 -0.21
N SER A 52 -9.98 6.89 0.51
CA SER A 52 -11.32 7.08 -0.05
C SER A 52 -11.85 8.43 0.40
N ASP A 53 -12.07 9.33 -0.54
CA ASP A 53 -12.80 10.58 -0.39
C ASP A 53 -13.74 10.74 -1.59
N THR A 54 -14.63 11.73 -1.56
CA THR A 54 -15.64 12.00 -2.58
C THR A 54 -15.04 12.17 -3.97
N ASN A 55 -13.83 12.73 -4.06
CA ASN A 55 -13.13 13.00 -5.32
C ASN A 55 -11.73 12.39 -5.42
N LEU A 56 -11.33 11.57 -4.45
CA LEU A 56 -10.01 10.93 -4.42
C LEU A 56 -10.14 9.48 -3.96
N HIS A 57 -9.77 8.54 -4.82
CA HIS A 57 -9.61 7.15 -4.44
C HIS A 57 -8.20 6.67 -4.77
N ILE A 58 -7.53 6.11 -3.78
CA ILE A 58 -6.23 5.46 -3.95
C ILE A 58 -6.39 4.01 -3.53
N ASN A 59 -6.22 3.09 -4.47
CA ASN A 59 -6.26 1.66 -4.23
C ASN A 59 -4.89 1.06 -4.48
N GLY A 60 -4.51 0.07 -3.68
CA GLY A 60 -3.31 -0.73 -3.91
C GLY A 60 -3.65 -2.18 -4.19
N HIS A 61 -3.01 -2.77 -5.20
CA HIS A 61 -2.99 -4.21 -5.41
C HIS A 61 -1.79 -4.80 -4.68
N PHE A 62 -2.06 -5.74 -3.77
CA PHE A 62 -1.04 -6.37 -2.95
C PHE A 62 -0.90 -7.85 -3.31
N ILE A 63 0.34 -8.29 -3.50
CA ILE A 63 0.70 -9.66 -3.82
C ILE A 63 1.39 -10.33 -2.64
N GLY A 64 1.39 -11.65 -2.64
CA GLY A 64 2.23 -12.43 -1.74
C GLY A 64 3.63 -12.57 -2.35
N LYS A 65 4.68 -12.30 -1.58
CA LYS A 65 6.06 -12.65 -1.97
C LYS A 65 6.73 -13.44 -0.86
N ARG A 66 7.41 -14.51 -1.25
CA ARG A 66 8.17 -15.38 -0.36
C ARG A 66 9.52 -15.65 -1.00
N GLY A 67 10.59 -15.34 -0.29
CA GLY A 67 11.94 -15.72 -0.67
C GLY A 67 12.33 -17.09 -0.10
N ASP A 68 13.49 -17.58 -0.53
CA ASP A 68 14.00 -18.87 -0.10
C ASP A 68 14.25 -18.90 1.41
N GLY A 69 13.86 -19.99 2.06
CA GLY A 69 14.00 -20.17 3.51
C GLY A 69 12.97 -19.43 4.38
N MET A 70 12.02 -18.70 3.79
CA MET A 70 10.95 -18.04 4.54
C MET A 70 9.78 -18.99 4.84
N ASN A 71 9.29 -18.95 6.09
CA ASN A 71 8.17 -19.78 6.54
C ASN A 71 6.78 -19.13 6.31
N ARG A 72 6.73 -17.90 5.80
CA ARG A 72 5.48 -17.18 5.52
C ARG A 72 5.61 -16.30 4.27
N ASP A 73 4.47 -15.99 3.65
CA ASP A 73 4.38 -14.96 2.62
C ASP A 73 4.42 -13.58 3.31
N PHE A 74 5.07 -12.60 2.68
CA PHE A 74 4.94 -11.18 3.00
C PHE A 74 4.01 -10.51 1.98
N THR A 75 3.40 -9.40 2.37
CA THR A 75 2.47 -8.65 1.52
C THR A 75 3.18 -7.52 0.80
N TRP A 76 3.41 -7.64 -0.52
CA TRP A 76 4.13 -6.62 -1.28
C TRP A 76 3.17 -5.77 -2.12
N VAL A 77 3.44 -4.47 -2.27
CA VAL A 77 2.69 -3.60 -3.17
C VAL A 77 3.10 -3.91 -4.61
N GLN A 78 2.18 -4.37 -5.45
CA GLN A 78 2.44 -4.59 -6.88
C GLN A 78 2.04 -3.37 -7.72
N SER A 79 0.91 -2.75 -7.40
CA SER A 79 0.44 -1.59 -8.15
C SER A 79 -0.40 -0.66 -7.29
N ILE A 80 -0.44 0.60 -7.69
CA ILE A 80 -1.27 1.66 -7.13
C ILE A 80 -2.12 2.24 -8.26
N GLY A 81 -3.42 2.32 -8.02
CA GLY A 81 -4.38 3.04 -8.85
C GLY A 81 -4.85 4.29 -8.12
N ILE A 82 -4.83 5.43 -8.80
CA ILE A 82 -5.30 6.72 -8.30
C ILE A 82 -6.41 7.21 -9.23
N LEU A 83 -7.56 7.50 -8.63
CA LEU A 83 -8.67 8.22 -9.25
C LEU A 83 -8.77 9.57 -8.55
N PHE A 84 -8.68 10.65 -9.32
CA PHE A 84 -8.81 12.01 -8.80
C PHE A 84 -9.67 12.82 -9.77
N ASP A 85 -10.86 13.22 -9.33
CA ASP A 85 -11.91 13.75 -10.21
C ASP A 85 -12.12 12.83 -11.44
N GLU A 86 -11.86 13.34 -12.65
CA GLU A 86 -11.96 12.58 -13.91
C GLU A 86 -10.64 11.89 -14.31
N HIS A 87 -9.55 12.18 -13.58
CA HIS A 87 -8.22 11.68 -13.89
C HIS A 87 -7.98 10.29 -13.33
N ARG A 88 -7.22 9.49 -14.09
CA ARG A 88 -6.83 8.12 -13.72
C ARG A 88 -5.33 7.95 -13.92
N LEU A 89 -4.65 7.54 -12.87
CA LEU A 89 -3.23 7.18 -12.91
C LEU A 89 -3.06 5.76 -12.39
N PHE A 90 -2.29 4.94 -13.10
CA PHE A 90 -1.93 3.60 -12.70
C PHE A 90 -0.42 3.44 -12.74
N ILE A 91 0.15 2.94 -11.66
CA ILE A 91 1.57 2.65 -11.54
C ILE A 91 1.71 1.22 -11.04
N GLY A 92 2.45 0.38 -11.76
CA GLY A 92 2.64 -1.02 -11.39
C GLY A 92 4.04 -1.52 -11.68
N ALA A 93 4.53 -2.41 -10.83
CA ALA A 93 5.76 -3.16 -11.05
C ALA A 93 5.49 -4.31 -12.05
N LYS A 94 6.41 -4.50 -13.00
CA LYS A 94 6.43 -5.71 -13.83
C LYS A 94 6.89 -6.90 -12.97
N LYS A 95 6.27 -8.06 -13.19
CA LYS A 95 6.72 -9.33 -12.62
C LYS A 95 8.02 -9.78 -13.26
#